data_AF-A0AAW9IYS8-F1
#
_entry.id   AF-A0AAW9IYS8-F1
#
_cell.length_a   1.000
_cell.length_b   1.000
_cell.length_c   1.000
_cell.angle_alpha   90.00
_cell.angle_beta   90.00
_cell.angle_gamma   90.00
#
_symmetry.space_group_name_H-M   'P 1'
#
loop_
_entity.id
_entity.type
_entity.pdbx_description
1 polymer ?
#
loop_
_entity_poly.entity_id
_entity_poly.type
_entity_poly.pdbx_seq_one_letter_code
_entity_poly.pdbx_strand_id
1 'polypeptide(L)'
;MIYIDFSFLKDKYPILYKTINQAIDNVYTDTDTAMYKVRKFVEQIVDLFLNLEQIHYTKTLNLYGKINLLDECSNLDCIKYLDILRILGNKIIHGGNIDSDLAIKSIKLCYCICQTLMSKYHQTTIITYKNIDTKLLHCEDIIEFDNPIYNEFLDDLKLIIFSLIIREKLDGIGFIEEIKYISYKEFYYYFILALKEYSKISASNMYKIINIKDMLRKNLNTTDSDYINNILCKKIYNLCPWNKNIN
;
A
#
# COMPACT_ATOMS: atom_id res chain seq x y z
N MET A 1 -9.80 15.34 16.77
CA MET A 1 -8.55 16.13 16.86
C MET A 1 -7.38 15.15 16.97
N ILE A 2 -6.39 15.25 16.10
CA ILE A 2 -5.18 14.40 16.17
C ILE A 2 -4.32 14.92 17.33
N TYR A 3 -3.96 14.06 18.28
CA TYR A 3 -3.00 14.41 19.34
C TYR A 3 -1.67 13.73 19.03
N ILE A 4 -0.92 14.30 18.08
CA ILE A 4 0.43 13.85 17.70
C ILE A 4 1.31 15.08 17.62
N ASP A 5 2.40 15.07 18.38
CA ASP A 5 3.29 16.20 18.51
C ASP A 5 4.60 15.98 17.75
N PHE A 6 4.84 16.77 16.71
CA PHE A 6 6.08 16.76 15.91
C PHE A 6 7.10 17.82 16.37
N SER A 7 6.88 18.51 17.50
CA SER A 7 7.73 19.60 18.00
C SER A 7 9.22 19.25 18.09
N PHE A 8 9.56 17.99 18.33
CA PHE A 8 10.94 17.49 18.35
C PHE A 8 11.70 17.66 17.01
N LEU A 9 10.99 17.86 15.89
CA LEU A 9 11.60 18.18 14.60
C LEU A 9 11.91 19.66 14.43
N LYS A 10 11.31 20.56 15.22
CA LYS A 10 11.25 22.00 14.94
C LYS A 10 12.63 22.63 14.77
N ASP A 11 13.56 22.27 15.64
CA ASP A 11 14.89 22.90 15.65
C ASP A 11 15.86 22.25 14.66
N LYS A 12 15.85 20.90 14.59
CA LYS A 12 16.81 20.15 13.76
C LYS A 12 16.36 19.95 12.32
N TYR A 13 15.05 19.84 12.11
CA TYR A 13 14.42 19.57 10.83
C TYR A 13 13.20 20.48 10.58
N PRO A 14 13.40 21.82 10.56
CA PRO A 14 12.31 22.80 10.48
C PRO A 14 11.45 22.64 9.22
N ILE A 15 12.04 22.18 8.11
CA ILE A 15 11.31 21.93 6.87
C ILE A 15 10.33 20.75 7.03
N LEU A 16 10.78 19.63 7.61
CA LEU A 16 9.92 18.48 7.90
C LEU A 16 8.80 18.87 8.88
N TYR A 17 9.16 19.58 9.96
CA TYR A 17 8.21 20.09 10.95
C TYR A 17 7.12 20.97 10.31
N LYS A 18 7.51 21.91 9.45
CA LYS A 18 6.56 22.79 8.76
C LYS A 18 5.63 21.98 7.85
N THR A 19 6.17 21.06 7.05
CA THR A 19 5.38 20.28 6.10
C THR A 19 4.35 19.40 6.81
N ILE A 20 4.73 18.71 7.90
CA ILE A 20 3.80 17.82 8.60
C ILE A 20 2.72 18.57 9.37
N ASN A 21 3.03 19.73 9.96
CA ASN A 21 1.99 20.56 10.60
C ASN A 21 0.98 21.09 9.58
N GLN A 22 1.44 21.47 8.37
CA GLN A 22 0.51 21.80 7.30
C GLN A 22 -0.42 20.64 6.94
N ALA A 23 0.03 19.38 7.05
CA ALA A 23 -0.85 18.23 6.86
C ALA A 23 -1.90 18.13 7.98
N ILE A 24 -1.47 18.30 9.24
CA ILE A 24 -2.34 18.25 10.43
C ILE A 24 -3.41 19.35 10.38
N ASP A 25 -3.03 20.57 10.00
CA ASP A 25 -3.94 21.72 9.93
C ASP A 25 -5.07 21.51 8.91
N ASN A 26 -4.83 20.72 7.86
CA ASN A 26 -5.77 20.50 6.77
C ASN A 26 -6.57 19.19 6.89
N VAL A 27 -6.19 18.27 7.78
CA VAL A 27 -6.70 16.87 7.76
C VAL A 27 -8.23 16.73 7.91
N TYR A 28 -8.89 17.70 8.55
CA TYR A 28 -10.35 17.70 8.74
C TYR A 28 -11.10 18.63 7.78
N THR A 29 -10.40 19.48 7.03
CA THR A 29 -10.99 20.54 6.21
C THR A 29 -10.71 20.37 4.72
N ASP A 30 -9.55 19.83 4.37
CA ASP A 30 -9.09 19.59 3.01
C ASP A 30 -8.12 18.40 3.02
N THR A 31 -8.69 17.19 2.87
CA THR A 31 -7.93 15.93 2.94
C THR A 31 -6.95 15.79 1.78
N ASP A 32 -7.26 16.32 0.61
CA ASP A 32 -6.38 16.33 -0.55
C ASP A 32 -5.13 17.17 -0.29
N THR A 33 -5.31 18.38 0.24
CA THR A 33 -4.18 19.21 0.68
C THR A 33 -3.39 18.52 1.79
N ALA A 34 -4.05 17.92 2.78
CA ALA A 34 -3.37 17.20 3.86
C ALA A 34 -2.50 16.06 3.30
N MET A 35 -3.02 15.26 2.39
CA MET A 35 -2.31 14.14 1.79
C MET A 35 -1.22 14.57 0.81
N TYR A 36 -1.39 15.67 0.10
CA TYR A 36 -0.32 16.30 -0.68
C TYR A 36 0.85 16.72 0.24
N LYS A 37 0.56 17.26 1.42
CA LYS A 37 1.60 17.58 2.43
C LYS A 37 2.26 16.33 3.00
N VAL A 38 1.50 15.26 3.27
CA VAL A 38 2.05 13.95 3.67
C VAL A 38 3.02 13.44 2.60
N ARG A 39 2.65 13.45 1.33
CA ARG A 39 3.55 13.04 0.23
C ARG A 39 4.83 13.86 0.19
N LYS A 40 4.71 15.19 0.27
CA LYS A 40 5.87 16.09 0.28
C LYS A 40 6.78 15.82 1.48
N PHE A 41 6.19 15.50 2.63
CA PHE A 41 6.95 15.09 3.81
C PHE A 41 7.73 13.79 3.55
N VAL A 42 7.12 12.79 2.89
CA VAL A 42 7.79 11.54 2.51
C VAL A 42 8.96 11.81 1.56
N GLU A 43 8.78 12.65 0.54
CA GLU A 43 9.86 13.04 -0.37
C GLU A 43 11.04 13.65 0.38
N GLN A 44 10.75 14.57 1.32
CA GLN A 44 11.76 15.25 2.13
C GLN A 44 12.49 14.29 3.08
N ILE A 45 11.78 13.36 3.74
CA ILE A 45 12.40 12.45 4.71
C ILE A 45 13.17 11.32 4.04
N VAL A 46 12.76 10.86 2.86
CA VAL A 46 13.52 9.92 2.03
C VAL A 46 14.85 10.54 1.60
N ASP A 47 14.82 11.78 1.12
CA ASP A 47 16.05 12.50 0.77
C ASP A 47 16.97 12.70 1.98
N LEU A 48 16.39 12.94 3.16
CA LEU A 48 17.15 13.01 4.41
C LEU A 48 17.81 11.66 4.76
N PHE A 49 17.07 10.53 4.69
CA PHE A 49 17.65 9.22 4.97
C PHE A 49 18.76 8.86 3.99
N LEU A 50 18.57 9.09 2.70
CA LEU A 50 19.62 8.84 1.69
C LEU A 50 20.89 9.62 2.00
N ASN A 51 20.75 10.88 2.43
CA ASN A 51 21.89 11.70 2.84
C ASN A 51 22.56 11.19 4.13
N LEU A 52 21.77 10.78 5.13
CA LEU A 52 22.29 10.27 6.41
C LEU A 52 23.00 8.90 6.25
N GLU A 53 22.50 8.05 5.35
CA GLU A 53 23.11 6.77 4.98
C GLU A 53 24.25 6.94 3.95
N GLN A 54 24.52 8.17 3.49
CA GLN A 54 25.53 8.47 2.46
C GLN A 54 25.33 7.70 1.15
N ILE A 55 24.09 7.39 0.80
CA ILE A 55 23.74 6.67 -0.43
C ILE A 55 23.70 7.66 -1.59
N HIS A 56 24.59 7.46 -2.57
CA HIS A 56 24.61 8.24 -3.80
C HIS A 56 23.55 7.76 -4.78
N TYR A 57 22.80 8.71 -5.36
CA TYR A 57 21.76 8.42 -6.34
C TYR A 57 21.70 9.52 -7.41
N THR A 58 21.11 9.20 -8.56
CA THR A 58 20.91 10.17 -9.65
C THR A 58 19.74 11.10 -9.34
N LYS A 59 19.89 12.41 -9.58
CA LYS A 59 18.82 13.39 -9.29
C LYS A 59 17.49 13.11 -10.01
N THR A 60 17.52 12.33 -11.09
CA THR A 60 16.35 11.91 -11.87
C THR A 60 15.60 10.73 -11.27
N LEU A 61 16.14 10.08 -10.23
CA LEU A 61 15.50 8.94 -9.59
C LEU A 61 14.21 9.38 -8.88
N ASN A 62 13.11 8.71 -9.23
CA ASN A 62 11.81 8.99 -8.63
C ASN A 62 11.72 8.47 -7.18
N LEU A 63 10.67 8.87 -6.46
CA LEU A 63 10.48 8.52 -5.04
C LEU A 63 10.48 7.00 -4.79
N TYR A 64 9.88 6.21 -5.69
CA TYR A 64 9.88 4.75 -5.58
C TYR A 64 11.30 4.18 -5.67
N GLY A 65 12.07 4.59 -6.68
CA GLY A 65 13.46 4.15 -6.83
C GLY A 65 14.32 4.55 -5.65
N LYS A 66 14.09 5.74 -5.09
CA LYS A 66 14.77 6.20 -3.86
C LYS A 66 14.45 5.33 -2.64
N ILE A 67 13.19 4.93 -2.47
CA ILE A 67 12.77 4.03 -1.38
C ILE A 67 13.37 2.64 -1.56
N ASN A 68 13.39 2.11 -2.78
CA ASN A 68 14.02 0.81 -3.06
C ASN A 68 15.53 0.83 -2.78
N LEU A 69 16.22 1.91 -3.16
CA LEU A 69 17.64 2.07 -2.80
C LEU A 69 17.84 2.09 -1.28
N LEU A 70 16.96 2.75 -0.53
CA LEU A 70 17.01 2.70 0.93
C LEU A 70 16.76 1.28 1.45
N ASP A 71 15.81 0.54 0.89
CA ASP A 71 15.54 -0.84 1.30
C ASP A 71 16.75 -1.76 1.06
N GLU A 72 17.40 -1.62 -0.09
CA GLU A 72 18.55 -2.43 -0.47
C GLU A 72 19.82 -2.09 0.33
N CYS A 73 20.03 -0.81 0.67
CA CYS A 73 21.28 -0.32 1.25
C CYS A 73 21.21 -0.01 2.74
N SER A 74 20.01 0.04 3.34
CA SER A 74 19.85 0.44 4.74
C SER A 74 18.96 -0.51 5.52
N ASN A 75 19.29 -0.73 6.79
CA ASN A 75 18.42 -1.44 7.73
C ASN A 75 17.49 -0.43 8.42
N LEU A 76 16.43 0.00 7.74
CA LEU A 76 15.42 0.94 8.25
C LEU A 76 14.07 0.23 8.42
N ASP A 77 13.58 0.11 9.65
CA ASP A 77 12.30 -0.59 9.92
C ASP A 77 11.06 0.16 9.38
N CYS A 78 11.23 1.42 8.96
CA CYS A 78 10.16 2.27 8.46
C CYS A 78 9.97 2.24 6.93
N ILE A 79 10.76 1.46 6.18
CA ILE A 79 10.69 1.42 4.69
C ILE A 79 9.26 1.12 4.21
N LYS A 80 8.61 0.12 4.82
CA LYS A 80 7.22 -0.22 4.50
C LYS A 80 6.26 0.97 4.63
N TYR A 81 6.46 1.84 5.62
CA TYR A 81 5.62 3.02 5.83
C TYR A 81 5.87 4.09 4.77
N LEU A 82 7.11 4.24 4.32
CA LEU A 82 7.45 5.15 3.22
C LEU A 82 6.76 4.71 1.93
N ASP A 83 6.75 3.41 1.62
CA ASP A 83 6.09 2.89 0.42
C ASP A 83 4.56 3.03 0.49
N ILE A 84 3.96 2.71 1.64
CA ILE A 84 2.52 2.92 1.89
C ILE A 84 2.12 4.38 1.62
N LEU A 85 2.85 5.34 2.22
CA LEU A 85 2.54 6.75 2.10
C LEU A 85 2.82 7.29 0.70
N ARG A 86 3.82 6.76 0.00
CA ARG A 86 4.07 7.05 -1.43
C ARG A 86 2.86 6.65 -2.27
N ILE A 87 2.31 5.45 -2.07
CA ILE A 87 1.15 4.95 -2.82
C ILE A 87 -0.08 5.81 -2.55
N LEU A 88 -0.33 6.14 -1.28
CA LEU A 88 -1.41 7.05 -0.87
C LEU A 88 -1.27 8.44 -1.49
N GLY A 89 -0.07 9.01 -1.44
CA GLY A 89 0.22 10.30 -2.05
C GLY A 89 0.09 10.29 -3.57
N ASN A 90 0.36 9.17 -4.24
CA ASN A 90 0.12 8.99 -5.67
C ASN A 90 -1.37 8.95 -5.99
N LYS A 91 -2.18 8.26 -5.17
CA LYS A 91 -3.64 8.17 -5.36
C LYS A 91 -4.29 9.55 -5.46
N ILE A 92 -3.92 10.49 -4.60
CA ILE A 92 -4.43 11.86 -4.63
C ILE A 92 -4.05 12.62 -5.91
N ILE A 93 -2.78 12.54 -6.33
CA ILE A 93 -2.33 13.24 -7.55
C ILE A 93 -3.09 12.75 -8.79
N HIS A 94 -3.51 11.49 -8.79
CA HIS A 94 -4.27 10.90 -9.90
C HIS A 94 -5.79 10.96 -9.71
N GLY A 95 -6.29 11.82 -8.81
CA GLY A 95 -7.72 12.10 -8.64
C GLY A 95 -8.49 11.06 -7.82
N GLY A 96 -7.78 10.22 -7.05
CA GLY A 96 -8.43 9.34 -6.07
C GLY A 96 -8.84 10.11 -4.82
N ASN A 97 -9.92 9.66 -4.17
CA ASN A 97 -10.43 10.26 -2.94
C ASN A 97 -9.81 9.57 -1.71
N ILE A 98 -9.50 10.36 -0.67
CA ILE A 98 -9.04 9.90 0.64
C ILE A 98 -9.86 10.63 1.71
N ASP A 99 -10.50 9.85 2.59
CA ASP A 99 -11.22 10.39 3.73
C ASP A 99 -10.28 10.89 4.85
N SER A 100 -10.85 11.60 5.81
CA SER A 100 -10.10 12.17 6.93
C SER A 100 -9.49 11.09 7.82
N ASP A 101 -10.15 9.93 7.98
CA ASP A 101 -9.64 8.82 8.80
C ASP A 101 -8.35 8.23 8.22
N LEU A 102 -8.31 8.02 6.90
CA LEU A 102 -7.15 7.54 6.17
C LEU A 102 -6.03 8.61 6.14
N ALA A 103 -6.38 9.88 6.04
CA ALA A 103 -5.41 10.98 6.16
C ALA A 103 -4.80 11.06 7.57
N ILE A 104 -5.60 10.90 8.63
CA ILE A 104 -5.14 10.83 10.03
C ILE A 104 -4.18 9.66 10.22
N LYS A 105 -4.52 8.47 9.69
CA LYS A 105 -3.64 7.30 9.74
C LYS A 105 -2.33 7.53 8.99
N SER A 106 -2.37 8.26 7.87
CA SER A 106 -1.18 8.63 7.12
C SER A 106 -0.24 9.54 7.92
N ILE A 107 -0.78 10.52 8.64
CA ILE A 107 -0.01 11.37 9.57
C ILE A 107 0.59 10.55 10.72
N LYS A 108 -0.14 9.56 11.24
CA LYS A 108 0.39 8.61 12.24
C LYS A 108 1.58 7.82 11.72
N LEU A 109 1.55 7.38 10.45
CA LEU A 109 2.70 6.71 9.83
C LEU A 109 3.90 7.63 9.68
N CYS A 110 3.70 8.91 9.33
CA CYS A 110 4.77 9.92 9.34
C CYS A 110 5.45 10.00 10.72
N TYR A 111 4.68 9.92 11.80
CA TYR A 111 5.22 9.92 13.17
C TYR A 111 6.10 8.69 13.42
N CYS A 112 5.66 7.50 13.02
CA CYS A 112 6.47 6.28 13.13
C CYS A 112 7.79 6.39 12.34
N ILE A 113 7.77 6.99 11.15
CA ILE A 113 8.99 7.24 10.37
C ILE A 113 9.92 8.21 11.12
N CYS A 114 9.37 9.27 11.71
CA CYS A 114 10.17 10.18 12.54
C CYS A 114 10.77 9.50 13.77
N GLN A 115 10.07 8.54 14.38
CA GLN A 115 10.63 7.77 15.49
C GLN A 115 11.86 7.00 15.04
N THR A 116 11.85 6.37 13.85
CA THR A 116 13.03 5.71 13.27
C THR A 116 14.18 6.69 13.02
N LEU A 117 13.89 7.89 12.48
CA LEU A 117 14.90 8.94 12.30
C LEU A 117 15.56 9.32 13.63
N MET A 118 14.76 9.49 14.68
CA MET A 118 15.23 9.99 15.97
C MET A 118 15.94 8.92 16.80
N SER A 119 15.47 7.67 16.74
CA SER A 119 16.13 6.55 17.41
C SER A 119 17.47 6.21 16.76
N LYS A 120 17.51 6.11 15.41
CA LYS A 120 18.70 5.64 14.68
C LYS A 120 19.81 6.69 14.64
N TYR A 121 19.50 7.96 14.36
CA TYR A 121 20.52 8.97 14.09
C TYR A 121 20.72 9.99 15.22
N HIS A 122 19.80 10.07 16.18
CA HIS A 122 19.88 11.02 17.30
C HIS A 122 19.87 10.34 18.65
N GLN A 123 19.81 9.01 18.70
CA GLN A 123 19.78 8.20 19.92
C GLN A 123 18.73 8.71 20.93
N THR A 124 17.66 9.32 20.41
CA THR A 124 16.62 9.94 21.21
C THR A 124 15.39 9.04 21.19
N THR A 125 14.93 8.62 22.37
CA THR A 125 13.68 7.87 22.48
C THR A 125 12.53 8.85 22.58
N ILE A 126 11.68 8.89 21.55
CA ILE A 126 10.44 9.65 21.56
C ILE A 126 9.36 8.79 22.21
N ILE A 127 8.64 9.36 23.19
CA ILE A 127 7.56 8.67 23.90
C ILE A 127 6.56 8.09 22.89
N THR A 128 6.41 6.77 22.92
CA THR A 128 5.43 6.05 22.13
C THR A 128 4.03 6.35 22.65
N TYR A 129 3.15 6.87 21.79
CA TYR A 129 1.73 6.76 22.02
C TYR A 129 1.38 5.27 21.96
N LYS A 130 1.24 4.63 23.12
CA LYS A 130 0.93 3.19 23.31
C LYS A 130 -0.29 2.67 22.54
N ASN A 131 -1.08 3.56 21.93
CA ASN A 131 -2.34 3.26 21.24
C ASN A 131 -2.40 3.83 19.82
N ILE A 132 -1.28 3.98 19.10
CA ILE A 132 -1.42 4.00 17.63
C ILE A 132 -1.81 2.58 17.27
N ASP A 133 -3.11 2.32 17.16
CA ASP A 133 -3.66 1.11 16.55
C ASP A 133 -3.18 1.09 15.10
N THR A 134 -1.96 0.60 14.90
CA THR A 134 -1.35 0.32 13.62
C THR A 134 -1.89 -1.01 13.13
N LYS A 135 -3.21 -1.25 13.15
CA LYS A 135 -3.78 -2.12 12.12
C LYS A 135 -3.27 -1.54 10.80
N LEU A 136 -2.18 -2.16 10.32
CA LEU A 136 -1.24 -1.57 9.39
C LEU A 136 -2.09 -1.20 8.19
N LEU A 137 -1.99 0.05 7.73
CA LEU A 137 -2.43 0.36 6.39
C LEU A 137 -1.62 -0.51 5.45
N HIS A 138 -2.18 -1.64 5.01
CA HIS A 138 -1.53 -2.40 3.95
C HIS A 138 -1.80 -1.66 2.66
N CYS A 139 -0.81 -1.60 1.75
CA CYS A 139 -1.00 -1.03 0.40
C CYS A 139 -2.25 -1.62 -0.29
N GLU A 140 -2.61 -2.85 0.07
CA GLU A 140 -3.76 -3.64 -0.37
C GLU A 140 -5.12 -3.08 0.09
N ASP A 141 -5.16 -2.40 1.23
CA ASP A 141 -6.36 -1.77 1.80
C ASP A 141 -6.63 -0.39 1.17
N ILE A 142 -5.60 0.21 0.60
CA ILE A 142 -5.61 1.58 0.04
C ILE A 142 -6.11 1.61 -1.42
N ILE A 143 -5.92 0.49 -2.11
CA ILE A 143 -6.42 0.27 -3.46
C ILE A 143 -7.90 -0.10 -3.36
N GLU A 144 -8.72 0.89 -3.06
CA GLU A 144 -10.12 0.90 -3.41
C GLU A 144 -10.20 1.46 -4.83
N PHE A 145 -10.37 0.58 -5.81
CA PHE A 145 -10.92 1.00 -7.08
C PHE A 145 -12.43 0.96 -6.88
N ASP A 146 -13.01 2.11 -6.57
CA ASP A 146 -14.45 2.32 -6.71
C ASP A 146 -14.77 2.43 -8.22
N ASN A 147 -14.42 1.36 -8.94
CA ASN A 147 -14.49 1.24 -10.39
C ASN A 147 -15.29 -0.04 -10.68
N PRO A 148 -16.50 0.08 -11.25
CA PRO A 148 -17.35 -1.07 -11.55
C PRO A 148 -16.65 -2.15 -12.36
N ILE A 149 -15.77 -1.77 -13.31
CA ILE A 149 -15.02 -2.72 -14.16
C ILE A 149 -14.01 -3.52 -13.34
N TYR A 150 -13.38 -2.88 -12.34
CA TYR A 150 -12.44 -3.56 -11.45
C TYR A 150 -13.17 -4.55 -10.54
N ASN A 151 -14.31 -4.14 -9.96
CA ASN A 151 -15.09 -5.00 -9.08
C ASN A 151 -15.67 -6.21 -9.83
N GLU A 152 -16.25 -5.97 -11.02
CA GLU A 152 -16.71 -7.04 -11.92
C GLU A 152 -15.58 -8.02 -12.24
N PHE A 153 -14.39 -7.51 -12.57
CA PHE A 153 -13.22 -8.36 -12.83
C PHE A 153 -12.79 -9.20 -11.61
N LEU A 154 -12.79 -8.62 -10.40
CA LEU A 154 -12.44 -9.37 -9.19
C LEU A 154 -13.46 -10.47 -8.90
N ASP A 155 -14.75 -10.19 -9.07
CA ASP A 155 -15.83 -11.16 -8.86
C ASP A 155 -15.76 -12.30 -9.90
N ASP A 156 -15.55 -11.97 -11.17
CA ASP A 156 -15.37 -12.97 -12.23
C ASP A 156 -14.17 -13.89 -11.95
N LEU A 157 -13.01 -13.31 -11.58
CA LEU A 157 -11.84 -14.10 -11.24
C LEU A 157 -12.08 -14.97 -10.01
N LYS A 158 -12.76 -14.46 -8.99
CA LYS A 158 -13.09 -15.22 -7.78
C LYS A 158 -13.92 -16.46 -8.14
N LEU A 159 -14.93 -16.32 -8.99
CA LEU A 159 -15.74 -17.44 -9.47
C LEU A 159 -14.91 -18.47 -10.22
N ILE A 160 -14.02 -18.02 -11.11
CA ILE A 160 -13.14 -18.92 -11.87
C ILE A 160 -12.19 -19.65 -10.94
N ILE A 161 -11.56 -18.96 -9.97
CA ILE A 161 -10.67 -19.58 -8.98
C ILE A 161 -11.40 -20.70 -8.23
N PHE A 162 -12.62 -20.44 -7.77
CA PHE A 162 -13.40 -21.45 -7.04
C PHE A 162 -13.76 -22.63 -7.94
N SER A 163 -14.16 -22.37 -9.18
CA SER A 163 -14.43 -23.44 -10.14
C SER A 163 -13.21 -24.31 -10.40
N LEU A 164 -12.01 -23.73 -10.46
CA LEU A 164 -10.76 -24.45 -10.64
C LEU A 164 -10.40 -25.28 -9.42
N ILE A 165 -10.54 -24.73 -8.22
CA ILE A 165 -10.29 -25.46 -6.98
C ILE A 165 -11.25 -26.65 -6.86
N ILE A 166 -12.54 -26.44 -7.08
CA ILE A 166 -13.54 -27.51 -7.02
C ILE A 166 -13.20 -28.60 -8.05
N ARG A 167 -12.91 -28.21 -9.30
CA ARG A 167 -12.62 -29.15 -10.38
C ARG A 167 -11.33 -29.94 -10.16
N GLU A 168 -10.26 -29.29 -9.72
CA GLU A 168 -8.91 -29.87 -9.73
C GLU A 168 -8.47 -30.41 -8.37
N LYS A 169 -9.03 -29.90 -7.27
CA LYS A 169 -8.67 -30.33 -5.90
C LYS A 169 -9.75 -31.18 -5.25
N LEU A 170 -11.02 -30.88 -5.54
CA LEU A 170 -12.17 -31.56 -4.94
C LEU A 170 -12.83 -32.52 -5.96
N ASP A 171 -12.12 -32.91 -7.01
CA ASP A 171 -12.57 -33.84 -8.05
C ASP A 171 -13.95 -33.48 -8.66
N GLY A 172 -14.26 -32.19 -8.75
CA GLY A 172 -15.52 -31.66 -9.27
C GLY A 172 -16.70 -31.73 -8.30
N ILE A 173 -16.51 -32.23 -7.08
CA ILE A 173 -17.54 -32.37 -6.05
C ILE A 173 -17.03 -31.73 -4.77
N GLY A 174 -17.45 -30.49 -4.52
CA GLY A 174 -17.07 -29.82 -3.28
C GLY A 174 -17.82 -28.52 -3.01
N PHE A 175 -17.80 -28.11 -1.74
CA PHE A 175 -18.44 -26.89 -1.26
C PHE A 175 -17.41 -25.82 -0.91
N ILE A 176 -17.86 -24.57 -0.84
CA ILE A 176 -17.03 -23.41 -0.47
C ILE A 176 -16.37 -23.63 0.91
N GLU A 177 -17.02 -24.37 1.81
CA GLU A 177 -16.56 -24.73 3.14
C GLU A 177 -15.28 -25.59 3.14
N GLU A 178 -15.00 -26.33 2.08
CA GLU A 178 -13.77 -27.13 1.95
C GLU A 178 -12.59 -26.28 1.45
N ILE A 179 -12.90 -25.19 0.73
CA ILE A 179 -11.93 -24.23 0.20
C ILE A 179 -11.34 -23.37 1.33
N LYS A 180 -12.04 -23.22 2.47
CA LYS A 180 -11.61 -22.34 3.58
C LYS A 180 -10.23 -22.67 4.17
N TYR A 181 -9.74 -23.89 3.99
CA TYR A 181 -8.44 -24.36 4.49
C TYR A 181 -7.31 -24.20 3.47
N ILE A 182 -7.58 -23.61 2.31
CA ILE A 182 -6.55 -23.40 1.29
C ILE A 182 -5.52 -22.36 1.76
N SER A 183 -4.25 -22.73 1.69
CA SER A 183 -3.16 -21.79 2.00
C SER A 183 -3.12 -20.66 0.95
N TYR A 184 -2.61 -19.48 1.32
CA TYR A 184 -2.43 -18.38 0.37
C TYR A 184 -1.57 -18.80 -0.84
N LYS A 185 -0.49 -19.55 -0.60
CA LYS A 185 0.41 -20.03 -1.67
C LYS A 185 -0.34 -20.91 -2.68
N GLU A 186 -1.19 -21.79 -2.18
CA GLU A 186 -2.01 -22.65 -3.02
C GLU A 186 -3.12 -21.88 -3.72
N PHE A 187 -3.75 -20.92 -3.04
CA PHE A 187 -4.71 -20.01 -3.67
C PHE A 187 -4.08 -19.20 -4.80
N TYR A 188 -2.85 -18.71 -4.62
CA TYR A 188 -2.11 -17.97 -5.63
C TYR A 188 -1.85 -18.80 -6.89
N TYR A 189 -1.59 -20.10 -6.75
CA TYR A 189 -1.49 -21.00 -7.90
C TYR A 189 -2.77 -21.01 -8.73
N TYR A 190 -3.94 -21.17 -8.08
CA TYR A 190 -5.23 -21.14 -8.77
C TYR A 190 -5.59 -19.75 -9.32
N PHE A 191 -5.16 -18.67 -8.68
CA PHE A 191 -5.29 -17.32 -9.23
C PHE A 191 -4.56 -17.16 -10.57
N ILE A 192 -3.33 -17.68 -10.68
CA ILE A 192 -2.57 -17.62 -11.93
C ILE A 192 -3.25 -18.46 -13.02
N LEU A 193 -3.81 -19.62 -12.70
CA LEU A 193 -4.60 -20.42 -13.63
C LEU A 193 -5.89 -19.68 -14.05
N ALA A 194 -6.58 -19.05 -13.10
CA ALA A 194 -7.80 -18.30 -13.36
C ALA A 194 -7.56 -17.12 -14.30
N LEU A 195 -6.45 -16.39 -14.17
CA LEU A 195 -6.07 -15.34 -15.13
C LEU A 195 -5.94 -15.89 -16.56
N LYS A 196 -5.34 -17.08 -16.71
CA LYS A 196 -5.21 -17.73 -18.03
C LYS A 196 -6.57 -18.13 -18.58
N GLU A 197 -7.42 -18.77 -17.78
CA GLU A 197 -8.77 -19.18 -18.19
C GLU A 197 -9.64 -17.97 -18.54
N TYR A 198 -9.65 -16.95 -17.69
CA TYR A 198 -10.40 -15.71 -17.91
C TYR A 198 -10.01 -15.02 -19.22
N SER A 199 -8.70 -15.00 -19.55
CA SER A 199 -8.21 -14.42 -20.81
C SER A 199 -8.66 -15.18 -22.07
N LYS A 200 -8.98 -16.47 -21.96
CA LYS A 200 -9.43 -17.30 -23.09
C LYS A 200 -10.92 -17.11 -23.40
N ILE A 201 -11.72 -16.65 -22.42
CA ILE A 201 -13.18 -16.49 -22.59
C ILE A 201 -13.50 -15.46 -23.67
N SER A 202 -12.79 -14.33 -23.70
CA SER A 202 -12.95 -13.32 -24.74
C SER A 202 -11.72 -12.40 -24.84
N ALA A 203 -11.55 -11.77 -26.00
CA ALA A 203 -10.54 -10.71 -26.16
C ALA A 203 -10.79 -9.53 -25.20
N SER A 204 -12.05 -9.21 -24.90
CA SER A 204 -12.41 -8.18 -23.93
C SER A 204 -11.84 -8.47 -22.52
N ASN A 205 -11.89 -9.73 -22.09
CA ASN A 205 -11.35 -10.14 -20.79
C ASN A 205 -9.83 -10.01 -20.72
N MET A 206 -9.13 -10.30 -21.83
CA MET A 206 -7.69 -10.05 -21.94
C MET A 206 -7.39 -8.55 -21.79
N TYR A 207 -8.15 -7.67 -22.46
CA TYR A 207 -8.00 -6.23 -22.30
C TYR A 207 -8.32 -5.75 -20.87
N LYS A 208 -9.33 -6.32 -20.20
CA LYS A 208 -9.62 -6.03 -18.78
C LYS A 208 -8.42 -6.35 -17.89
N ILE A 209 -7.79 -7.53 -18.07
CA ILE A 209 -6.57 -7.90 -17.32
C ILE A 209 -5.45 -6.87 -17.55
N ILE A 210 -5.18 -6.52 -18.82
CA ILE A 210 -4.10 -5.59 -19.18
C ILE A 210 -4.37 -4.21 -18.55
N ASN A 211 -5.59 -3.67 -18.73
CA ASN A 211 -5.97 -2.36 -18.22
C ASN A 211 -5.83 -2.28 -16.70
N ILE A 212 -6.31 -3.30 -15.97
CA ILE A 212 -6.24 -3.32 -14.51
C ILE A 212 -4.78 -3.42 -14.05
N LYS A 213 -3.97 -4.26 -14.69
CA LYS A 213 -2.54 -4.35 -14.39
C LYS A 213 -1.83 -3.04 -14.67
N ASP A 214 -2.14 -2.35 -15.77
CA ASP A 214 -1.52 -1.06 -16.11
C ASP A 214 -1.95 0.05 -15.16
N MET A 215 -3.22 0.07 -14.74
CA MET A 215 -3.69 0.97 -13.70
C MET A 215 -2.95 0.74 -12.39
N LEU A 216 -2.78 -0.52 -11.98
CA LEU A 216 -2.02 -0.88 -10.79
C LEU A 216 -0.54 -0.49 -10.92
N ARG A 217 0.10 -0.77 -12.05
CA ARG A 217 1.49 -0.37 -12.32
C ARG A 217 1.68 1.14 -12.22
N LYS A 218 0.74 1.93 -12.76
CA LYS A 218 0.76 3.39 -12.66
C LYS A 218 0.60 3.87 -11.22
N ASN A 219 -0.43 3.38 -10.52
CA ASN A 219 -0.72 3.78 -9.14
C ASN A 219 0.43 3.40 -8.18
N LEU A 220 0.98 2.20 -8.39
CA LEU A 220 2.07 1.65 -7.57
C LEU A 220 3.45 2.05 -8.08
N ASN A 221 3.56 2.72 -9.22
CA ASN A 221 4.80 3.10 -9.90
C ASN A 221 5.82 1.94 -9.99
N THR A 222 5.36 0.78 -10.43
CA THR A 222 6.17 -0.45 -10.56
C THR A 222 5.92 -1.11 -11.90
N THR A 223 6.93 -1.82 -12.42
CA THR A 223 6.83 -2.66 -13.62
C THR A 223 6.82 -4.15 -13.29
N ASP A 224 7.02 -4.52 -12.02
CA ASP A 224 7.08 -5.90 -11.55
C ASP A 224 5.70 -6.55 -11.67
N SER A 225 5.57 -7.50 -12.59
CA SER A 225 4.30 -8.17 -12.86
C SER A 225 3.91 -9.18 -11.78
N ASP A 226 4.87 -9.78 -11.09
CA ASP A 226 4.60 -10.73 -10.01
C ASP A 226 4.12 -10.00 -8.75
N TYR A 227 4.70 -8.85 -8.45
CA TYR A 227 4.19 -7.96 -7.40
C TYR A 227 2.74 -7.52 -7.66
N ILE A 228 2.42 -7.12 -8.90
CA ILE A 228 1.04 -6.77 -9.30
C ILE A 228 0.09 -7.97 -9.15
N ASN A 229 0.50 -9.16 -9.59
CA ASN A 229 -0.28 -10.38 -9.45
C ASN A 229 -0.55 -10.71 -7.98
N ASN A 230 0.47 -10.55 -7.13
CA ASN A 230 0.36 -10.81 -5.69
C ASN A 230 -0.67 -9.88 -5.04
N ILE A 231 -0.62 -8.57 -5.36
CA ILE A 231 -1.60 -7.60 -4.87
C ILE A 231 -3.02 -7.97 -5.27
N LEU A 232 -3.24 -8.30 -6.54
CA LEU A 232 -4.56 -8.73 -7.04
C LEU A 232 -5.06 -9.99 -6.35
N CYS A 233 -4.21 -11.01 -6.27
CA CYS A 233 -4.54 -12.28 -5.63
C CYS A 233 -4.90 -12.10 -4.16
N LYS A 234 -4.09 -11.32 -3.43
CA LYS A 234 -4.31 -11.05 -2.01
C LYS A 234 -5.59 -10.27 -1.76
N LYS A 235 -5.95 -9.32 -2.65
CA LYS A 235 -7.25 -8.64 -2.59
C LYS A 235 -8.42 -9.62 -2.70
N ILE A 236 -8.39 -10.51 -3.70
CA ILE A 236 -9.43 -11.53 -3.87
C ILE A 236 -9.47 -12.48 -2.66
N TYR A 237 -8.31 -12.92 -2.18
CA TYR A 237 -8.20 -13.80 -1.01
C TYR A 237 -8.79 -13.16 0.25
N ASN A 238 -8.58 -11.86 0.45
CA ASN A 238 -9.14 -11.09 1.57
C ASN A 238 -10.67 -10.86 1.45
N LEU A 239 -11.20 -10.83 0.22
CA LEU A 239 -12.64 -10.78 -0.04
C LEU A 239 -13.35 -12.13 0.09
N CYS A 240 -12.60 -13.22 0.35
CA CYS A 240 -13.20 -14.54 0.52
C CYS A 240 -13.86 -14.69 1.90
N PRO A 241 -15.03 -15.37 2.00
CA PRO A 241 -15.80 -15.44 3.25
C PRO A 241 -15.03 -15.99 4.44
N TRP A 242 -14.13 -16.94 4.21
CA TRP A 242 -13.34 -17.58 5.28
C TRP A 242 -12.25 -16.68 5.87
N ASN A 243 -11.78 -15.67 5.13
CA ASN A 243 -10.79 -14.74 5.63
C ASN A 243 -11.42 -13.63 6.51
N LYS A 244 -12.75 -13.48 6.49
CA LYS A 244 -13.47 -12.58 7.40
C LYS A 244 -13.55 -13.10 8.85
N ASN A 245 -13.15 -14.34 9.10
CA ASN A 245 -13.22 -15.00 10.42
C ASN A 245 -11.85 -15.17 11.12
N ILE A 246 -10.80 -14.47 10.67
CA ILE A 246 -9.44 -14.50 11.28
C ILE A 246 -9.05 -13.11 11.82
N ASN A 247 -10.01 -12.35 12.36
CA ASN A 247 -9.74 -11.09 13.09
C ASN A 247 -10.32 -11.17 14.50
#